data_AF-A0A3N7ANR3-F1
#
_entry.id   AF-A0A3N7ANR3-F1
#
_cell.length_a   1.000
_cell.length_b   1.000
_cell.length_c   1.000
_cell.angle_alpha   90.00
_cell.angle_beta   90.00
_cell.angle_gamma   90.00
#
_symmetry.space_group_name_H-M   'P 1'
#
loop_
_entity.id
_entity.type
_entity.pdbx_description
1 polymer ?
#
loop_
_entity_poly.entity_id
_entity_poly.type
_entity_poly.pdbx_seq_one_letter_code
_entity_poly.pdbx_strand_id
1 'polypeptide(L)'
;MKGKIYYRFIPILLGLIAFTYFYLYKIVFLNNNYFYKNNVESKIVKVYNYENKSLQFYYSNDYCITTTDTKNDTLMIGDSISKKANTAKFKVYRKNKEDKYKFYKSYNTK
;
A
#
# COMPACT_ATOMS: atom_id res chain seq x y z
N MET A 1 -1.46 -26.79 -44.00
CA MET A 1 -1.16 -25.40 -43.58
C MET A 1 -1.12 -25.33 -42.05
N LYS A 2 0.06 -25.45 -41.43
CA LYS A 2 0.25 -25.35 -39.97
C LYS A 2 0.54 -23.90 -39.56
N GLY A 3 -0.39 -23.00 -39.88
CA GLY A 3 -0.22 -21.58 -39.65
C GLY A 3 -1.46 -21.00 -38.98
N LYS A 4 -1.25 -20.31 -37.87
CA LYS A 4 -2.20 -19.46 -37.13
C LYS A 4 -3.08 -20.17 -36.10
N ILE A 5 -2.46 -20.77 -35.08
CA ILE A 5 -3.15 -21.05 -33.80
C ILE A 5 -3.04 -19.84 -32.84
N TYR A 6 -2.09 -18.93 -33.11
CA TYR A 6 -1.70 -17.86 -32.18
C TYR A 6 -2.76 -16.76 -31.97
N TYR A 7 -3.69 -16.55 -32.92
CA TYR A 7 -4.73 -15.52 -32.78
C TYR A 7 -5.68 -15.80 -31.61
N ARG A 8 -5.80 -17.07 -31.19
CA ARG A 8 -6.62 -17.48 -30.03
C ARG A 8 -6.08 -16.97 -28.69
N PHE A 9 -4.80 -16.59 -28.64
CA PHE A 9 -4.20 -15.99 -27.45
C PHE A 9 -4.31 -14.47 -27.42
N ILE A 10 -4.78 -13.82 -28.49
CA ILE A 10 -4.94 -12.35 -28.53
C ILE A 10 -5.85 -11.84 -27.40
N PRO A 11 -7.04 -12.43 -27.13
CA PRO A 11 -7.88 -11.99 -26.02
C PRO A 11 -7.20 -12.14 -24.65
N ILE A 12 -6.43 -13.21 -24.45
CA ILE A 12 -5.69 -13.46 -23.21
C ILE A 12 -4.59 -12.41 -23.03
N LEU A 13 -3.85 -12.11 -24.11
CA LEU A 13 -2.80 -11.10 -24.09
C LEU A 13 -3.37 -9.70 -23.82
N LEU A 14 -4.48 -9.35 -24.46
CA LEU A 14 -5.18 -8.08 -24.20
C LEU A 14 -5.68 -8.00 -22.75
N GLY A 15 -6.23 -9.09 -22.21
CA GLY A 15 -6.63 -9.19 -20.82
C GLY A 15 -5.46 -8.98 -19.85
N LEU A 16 -4.30 -9.59 -20.13
CA LEU A 16 -3.07 -9.40 -19.36
C LEU A 16 -2.56 -7.97 -19.42
N ILE A 17 -2.59 -7.33 -20.58
CA ILE A 17 -2.19 -5.92 -20.74
C ILE A 17 -3.14 -5.01 -19.96
N ALA A 18 -4.45 -5.23 -20.06
CA ALA A 18 -5.43 -4.48 -19.30
C ALA A 18 -5.22 -4.68 -17.79
N PHE A 19 -5.08 -5.92 -17.34
CA PHE A 19 -4.84 -6.24 -15.93
C PHE A 19 -3.56 -5.58 -15.40
N THR A 20 -2.45 -5.72 -16.12
CA THR A 20 -1.17 -5.12 -15.72
C THR A 20 -1.27 -3.60 -15.67
N TYR A 21 -1.90 -2.97 -16.66
CA TYR A 21 -2.16 -1.53 -16.64
C TYR A 21 -3.00 -1.15 -15.42
N PHE A 22 -4.20 -1.69 -15.25
CA PHE A 22 -5.08 -1.28 -14.15
C PHE A 22 -4.50 -1.62 -12.78
N TYR A 23 -3.89 -2.79 -12.59
CA TYR A 23 -3.35 -3.18 -11.30
C TYR A 23 -2.04 -2.45 -10.98
N LEU A 24 -1.02 -2.55 -11.83
CA LEU A 24 0.29 -1.96 -11.54
C LEU A 24 0.23 -0.43 -11.54
N TYR A 25 -0.46 0.18 -12.49
CA TYR A 25 -0.56 1.64 -12.54
C TYR A 25 -1.42 2.17 -11.40
N LYS A 26 -2.67 1.70 -11.28
CA LYS A 26 -3.62 2.30 -10.35
C LYS A 26 -3.33 1.92 -8.89
N ILE A 27 -3.04 0.65 -8.63
CA ILE A 27 -2.91 0.17 -7.24
C ILE A 27 -1.51 0.39 -6.73
N VAL A 28 -0.47 0.09 -7.52
CA VAL A 28 0.92 0.18 -7.03
C VAL A 28 1.48 1.58 -7.25
N PHE A 29 1.49 2.05 -8.50
CA PHE A 29 2.17 3.29 -8.84
C PHE A 29 1.46 4.52 -8.26
N LEU A 30 0.13 4.66 -8.46
CA LEU A 30 -0.58 5.83 -7.93
C LEU A 30 -0.58 5.86 -6.40
N ASN A 31 -0.68 4.71 -5.71
CA ASN A 31 -0.58 4.68 -4.25
C ASN A 31 0.78 5.17 -3.75
N ASN A 32 1.87 4.63 -4.32
CA ASN A 32 3.22 5.04 -3.92
C ASN A 32 3.52 6.50 -4.27
N ASN A 33 3.08 6.94 -5.45
CA ASN A 33 3.25 8.32 -5.90
C ASN A 33 2.42 9.29 -5.05
N TYR A 34 1.18 8.93 -4.71
CA TYR A 34 0.34 9.72 -3.81
C TYR A 34 0.95 9.81 -2.42
N PHE A 35 1.36 8.67 -1.85
CA PHE A 35 2.02 8.64 -0.56
C PHE A 35 3.24 9.55 -0.60
N TYR A 36 4.16 9.38 -1.55
CA TYR A 36 5.38 10.19 -1.64
C TYR A 36 5.11 11.69 -1.76
N LYS A 37 4.25 12.11 -2.71
CA LYS A 37 4.05 13.52 -3.06
C LYS A 37 3.29 14.30 -1.99
N ASN A 38 2.35 13.68 -1.28
CA ASN A 38 1.45 14.40 -0.39
C ASN A 38 1.90 14.39 1.07
N ASN A 39 1.40 15.38 1.83
CA ASN A 39 1.36 15.28 3.27
C ASN A 39 0.30 14.23 3.65
N VAL A 40 0.59 13.40 4.65
CA VAL A 40 -0.35 12.40 5.16
C VAL A 40 -0.44 12.58 6.66
N GLU A 41 -1.61 13.01 7.12
CA GLU A 41 -1.98 13.12 8.53
C GLU A 41 -3.30 12.37 8.71
N SER A 42 -3.21 11.09 9.07
CA SER A 42 -4.37 10.19 9.05
C SER A 42 -4.20 9.04 10.01
N LYS A 43 -5.28 8.29 10.26
CA LYS A 43 -5.23 7.10 11.11
C LYS A 43 -5.34 5.85 10.26
N ILE A 44 -4.67 4.78 10.67
CA ILE A 44 -4.89 3.46 10.10
C ILE A 44 -6.30 3.01 10.49
N VAL A 45 -7.14 2.80 9.48
CA VAL A 45 -8.55 2.41 9.66
C VAL A 45 -8.78 0.93 9.43
N LYS A 46 -7.87 0.27 8.69
CA LYS A 46 -8.04 -1.11 8.25
C LYS A 46 -6.71 -1.76 7.93
N VAL A 47 -6.62 -3.07 8.21
CA VAL A 47 -5.45 -3.90 7.90
C VAL A 47 -5.91 -5.14 7.16
N TYR A 48 -5.23 -5.45 6.04
CA TYR A 48 -5.39 -6.72 5.34
C TYR A 48 -4.10 -7.53 5.41
N ASN A 49 -4.24 -8.82 5.73
CA ASN A 49 -3.17 -9.80 5.70
C ASN A 49 -3.43 -10.78 4.55
N TYR A 50 -2.53 -10.79 3.58
CA TYR A 50 -2.60 -11.68 2.43
C TYR A 50 -1.75 -12.93 2.69
N GLU A 51 -2.29 -13.85 3.50
CA GLU A 51 -1.69 -15.16 3.79
C GLU A 51 -0.22 -15.08 4.25
N ASN A 52 0.12 -14.08 5.08
CA ASN A 52 1.47 -13.81 5.56
C ASN A 52 2.50 -13.47 4.45
N LYS A 53 2.05 -13.19 3.22
CA LYS A 53 2.90 -12.72 2.11
C LYS A 53 3.08 -11.20 2.15
N SER A 54 2.01 -10.49 2.51
CA SER A 54 2.05 -9.04 2.67
C SER A 54 0.97 -8.53 3.64
N LEU A 55 1.26 -7.40 4.27
CA LEU A 55 0.29 -6.63 5.04
C LEU A 55 0.04 -5.30 4.34
N GLN A 56 -1.22 -4.87 4.33
CA GLN A 56 -1.64 -3.57 3.82
C GLN A 56 -2.35 -2.79 4.93
N PHE A 57 -1.78 -1.65 5.29
CA PHE A 57 -2.29 -0.74 6.33
C PHE A 57 -2.96 0.46 5.68
N TYR A 58 -4.28 0.43 5.60
CA TYR A 58 -5.08 1.48 4.97
C TYR A 58 -5.25 2.66 5.91
N TYR A 59 -4.85 3.83 5.45
CA TYR A 59 -5.02 5.11 6.14
C TYR A 59 -6.05 6.03 5.46
N SER A 60 -6.63 5.54 4.37
CA SER A 60 -7.82 6.06 3.69
C SER A 60 -8.53 4.90 2.99
N ASN A 61 -9.65 5.17 2.30
CA ASN A 61 -10.35 4.14 1.54
C ASN A 61 -9.53 3.61 0.36
N ASP A 62 -8.68 4.46 -0.24
CA ASP A 62 -7.99 4.16 -1.51
C ASP A 62 -6.48 3.96 -1.36
N TYR A 63 -5.89 4.43 -0.26
CA TYR A 63 -4.44 4.43 -0.06
C TYR A 63 -4.01 3.68 1.20
N CYS A 64 -2.92 2.93 1.06
CA CYS A 64 -2.35 2.10 2.11
C CYS A 64 -0.82 2.10 2.11
N ILE A 65 -0.25 1.69 3.23
CA ILE A 65 1.16 1.33 3.35
C ILE A 65 1.25 -0.18 3.24
N THR A 66 2.05 -0.68 2.31
CA THR A 66 2.23 -2.12 2.10
C THR A 66 3.61 -2.54 2.59
N THR A 67 3.66 -3.64 3.33
CA THR A 67 4.90 -4.30 3.76
C THR A 67 4.88 -5.77 3.39
N THR A 68 6.04 -6.36 3.17
CA THR A 68 6.22 -7.81 3.07
C THR A 68 6.74 -8.42 4.37
N ASP A 69 7.14 -7.60 5.35
CA ASP A 69 7.58 -8.09 6.67
C ASP A 69 6.36 -8.38 7.55
N THR A 70 5.72 -9.52 7.32
CA THR A 70 4.48 -9.90 8.02
C THR A 70 4.69 -10.35 9.46
N LYS A 71 5.94 -10.51 9.91
CA LYS A 71 6.27 -10.98 11.27
C LYS A 71 6.77 -9.88 12.18
N ASN A 72 7.48 -8.88 11.65
CA ASN A 72 8.04 -7.79 12.46
C ASN A 72 7.39 -6.43 12.21
N ASP A 73 6.40 -6.33 11.31
CA ASP A 73 5.64 -5.09 11.23
C ASP A 73 4.84 -4.89 12.52
N THR A 74 4.84 -3.66 13.00
CA THR A 74 4.25 -3.28 14.28
C THR A 74 3.12 -2.27 14.12
N LEU A 75 2.77 -1.87 12.89
CA LEU A 75 1.64 -0.99 12.61
C LEU A 75 0.33 -1.69 12.97
N MET A 76 -0.65 -0.93 13.46
CA MET A 76 -1.97 -1.45 13.81
C MET A 76 -3.08 -0.44 13.58
N ILE A 77 -4.32 -0.94 13.54
CA ILE A 77 -5.52 -0.09 13.46
C ILE A 77 -5.53 0.91 14.62
N GLY A 78 -5.84 2.17 14.31
CA GLY A 78 -5.89 3.27 15.27
C GLY A 78 -4.60 4.08 15.42
N ASP A 79 -3.47 3.56 14.92
CA ASP A 79 -2.22 4.33 14.82
C ASP A 79 -2.42 5.57 13.95
N SER A 80 -1.88 6.70 14.39
CA SER A 80 -1.85 7.94 13.63
C SER A 80 -0.53 8.05 12.86
N ILE A 81 -0.63 8.27 11.56
CA ILE A 81 0.47 8.46 10.63
C ILE A 81 0.61 9.94 10.36
N SER A 82 1.84 10.46 10.51
CA SER A 82 2.24 11.81 10.14
C SER A 82 3.41 11.76 9.17
N LYS A 83 3.27 12.43 8.03
CA LYS A 83 4.23 12.41 6.94
C LYS A 83 4.21 13.73 6.21
N LYS A 84 5.39 14.27 5.92
CA LYS A 84 5.56 15.44 5.05
C LYS A 84 5.51 15.06 3.56
N ALA A 85 5.19 16.01 2.71
CA ALA A 85 5.27 15.89 1.25
C ALA A 85 6.70 15.60 0.78
N ASN A 86 6.82 14.97 -0.40
CA ASN A 86 8.08 14.65 -1.08
C ASN A 86 9.09 13.83 -0.27
N THR A 87 8.61 12.92 0.56
CA THR A 87 9.45 11.97 1.30
C THR A 87 8.75 10.61 1.42
N ALA A 88 9.51 9.55 1.63
CA ALA A 88 9.01 8.21 1.98
C ALA A 88 9.01 7.96 3.51
N LYS A 89 9.60 8.90 4.27
CA LYS A 89 9.72 8.80 5.72
C LYS A 89 8.43 9.28 6.39
N PHE A 90 7.93 8.50 7.33
CA PHE A 90 6.74 8.84 8.11
C PHE A 90 6.95 8.49 9.58
N LYS A 91 6.22 9.18 10.44
CA LYS A 91 6.17 8.94 11.88
C LYS A 91 4.84 8.31 12.22
N VAL A 92 4.88 7.43 13.21
CA VAL A 92 3.70 6.78 13.75
C VAL A 92 3.55 7.17 15.19
N TYR A 93 2.31 7.47 15.56
CA TYR A 93 1.91 7.81 16.91
C TYR A 93 0.83 6.83 17.35
N ARG A 94 0.96 6.31 18.57
CA ARG A 94 0.04 5.33 19.14
C ARG A 94 -0.55 5.87 20.43
N LYS A 95 -1.83 5.55 20.67
CA LYS A 95 -2.47 5.87 21.95
C LYS A 95 -1.80 5.10 23.08
N ASN A 96 -1.50 5.79 24.18
CA ASN A 96 -1.12 5.15 25.44
C ASN A 96 -2.37 4.76 26.26
N LYS A 97 -2.16 4.22 27.47
CA LYS A 97 -3.24 3.87 28.41
C LYS A 97 -4.11 5.05 28.85
N GLU A 98 -3.68 6.29 28.59
CA GLU A 98 -4.40 7.52 28.92
C GLU A 98 -5.10 8.12 27.67
N ASP A 99 -5.26 7.34 26.61
CA ASP A 99 -5.87 7.77 25.33
C ASP A 99 -5.14 8.89 24.58
N LYS A 100 -3.92 9.25 24.99
CA LYS A 100 -3.09 10.27 24.35
C LYS A 100 -2.16 9.65 23.32
N TYR A 101 -2.10 10.23 22.12
CA TYR A 101 -1.15 9.84 21.10
C TYR A 101 0.27 10.21 21.51
N LYS A 102 1.15 9.21 21.59
CA LYS A 102 2.59 9.39 21.79
C LYS A 102 3.35 8.87 20.58
N PHE A 103 4.50 9.49 20.29
CA PHE A 103 5.39 9.00 19.25
C PHE A 103 5.77 7.55 19.53
N TYR A 104 5.61 6.71 18.52
CA TYR A 104 5.91 5.28 18.60
C TYR A 104 7.21 4.96 17.87
N LYS A 105 7.24 5.20 16.54
CA LYS A 105 8.38 4.85 15.70
C LYS A 105 8.39 5.69 14.41
N SER A 106 9.57 5.85 13.84
CA SER A 106 9.74 6.39 12.49
C SER A 106 10.04 5.27 11.50
N TYR A 107 9.49 5.38 10.30
CA TYR A 107 9.61 4.40 9.23
C TYR A 107 10.07 5.07 7.94
N ASN A 108 10.55 4.24 7.01
CA ASN A 108 10.86 4.62 5.64
C ASN A 108 10.35 3.52 4.71
N THR A 109 9.58 3.88 3.68
CA THR A 109 9.04 2.92 2.70
C THR A 109 9.95 2.68 1.49
N LYS A 110 11.13 3.32 1.46
CA LYS A 110 12.21 3.03 0.51
C LYS A 110 13.20 2.03 1.07
#